data_AF-A0A7C6TWX7-F1
#
_entry.id   AF-A0A7C6TWX7-F1
#
_cell.length_a   1.000
_cell.length_b   1.000
_cell.length_c   1.000
_cell.angle_alpha   90.00
_cell.angle_beta   90.00
_cell.angle_gamma   90.00
#
_symmetry.space_group_name_H-M   'P 1'
#
loop_
_entity.id
_entity.type
_entity.pdbx_description
1 polymer ?
#
loop_
_entity_poly.entity_id
_entity_poly.type
_entity_poly.pdbx_seq_one_letter_code
_entity_poly.pdbx_strand_id
1 'polypeptide(L)'
;EAIKAYELVKKHGPNLLVNMDFIAGLPKDTPEGFAKSIETAVSLKPDNITVHTLALKRGAQWANFAEQEARETLGAMLSAGQAILQREGYNPYYLYRQKYMGGSFENIGYERNGTPCLYNIYMMEEVLPVVACGAGATTKLVSKNQRFRRIINPKFAENYSQKIEEILAGKAELTAFFNNRPCISP
;
A
#
# COMPACT_ATOMS: atom_id res chain seq x y z
N GLU A 1 4.67 0.51 -20.18
CA GLU A 1 3.97 -0.77 -19.88
C GLU A 1 2.71 -0.55 -19.06
N ALA A 2 2.77 0.20 -17.95
CA ALA A 2 1.60 0.51 -17.10
C ALA A 2 0.38 1.05 -17.87
N ILE A 3 0.58 1.96 -18.84
CA ILE A 3 -0.50 2.49 -19.69
C ILE A 3 -1.22 1.36 -20.46
N LYS A 4 -0.45 0.46 -21.08
CA LYS A 4 -1.01 -0.68 -21.82
C LYS A 4 -1.78 -1.63 -20.88
N ALA A 5 -1.28 -1.85 -19.67
CA ALA A 5 -1.97 -2.66 -18.67
C ALA A 5 -3.30 -2.00 -18.25
N TYR A 6 -3.30 -0.68 -18.01
CA TYR A 6 -4.52 0.08 -17.73
C TYR A 6 -5.56 -0.06 -18.85
N GLU A 7 -5.13 0.13 -20.10
CA GLU A 7 -6.00 0.00 -21.28
C GLU A 7 -6.61 -1.40 -21.39
N LEU A 8 -5.82 -2.45 -21.12
CA LEU A 8 -6.32 -3.83 -21.11
C LEU A 8 -7.38 -4.04 -20.03
N VAL A 9 -7.17 -3.51 -18.82
CA VAL A 9 -8.17 -3.58 -17.74
C VAL A 9 -9.43 -2.84 -18.14
N LYS A 10 -9.35 -1.62 -18.66
CA LYS A 10 -10.55 -0.88 -19.08
C LYS A 10 -11.29 -1.54 -20.24
N LYS A 11 -10.56 -2.22 -21.14
CA LYS A 11 -11.15 -2.95 -22.27
C LYS A 11 -11.88 -4.23 -21.83
N HIS A 12 -11.30 -5.00 -20.91
CA HIS A 12 -11.79 -6.34 -20.57
C HIS A 12 -12.51 -6.44 -19.21
N GLY A 13 -12.32 -5.46 -18.34
CA GLY A 13 -12.95 -5.34 -17.03
C GLY A 13 -13.40 -3.91 -16.75
N PRO A 14 -14.36 -3.36 -17.52
CA PRO A 14 -14.76 -1.95 -17.43
C PRO A 14 -15.28 -1.54 -16.04
N ASN A 15 -15.82 -2.50 -15.28
CA ASN A 15 -16.34 -2.30 -13.92
C ASN A 15 -15.28 -2.47 -12.82
N LEU A 16 -14.04 -2.84 -13.18
CA LEU A 16 -12.96 -2.94 -12.21
C LEU A 16 -12.42 -1.53 -11.92
N LEU A 17 -12.28 -1.24 -10.63
CA LEU A 17 -11.56 -0.07 -10.17
C LEU A 17 -10.06 -0.30 -10.33
N VAL A 18 -9.34 0.73 -10.78
CA VAL A 18 -7.90 0.66 -10.98
C VAL A 18 -7.17 1.61 -10.05
N ASN A 19 -6.26 1.06 -9.26
CA ASN A 19 -5.27 1.81 -8.50
C ASN A 19 -3.95 1.84 -9.25
N MET A 20 -3.30 3.00 -9.28
CA MET A 20 -1.93 3.16 -9.77
C MET A 20 -1.01 3.64 -8.66
N ASP A 21 0.04 2.86 -8.37
CA ASP A 21 1.02 3.18 -7.34
C ASP A 21 2.23 3.91 -7.92
N PHE A 22 2.64 4.98 -7.25
CA PHE A 22 3.84 5.77 -7.55
C PHE A 22 4.77 5.74 -6.35
N ILE A 23 6.08 5.77 -6.58
CA ILE A 23 7.09 5.90 -5.53
C ILE A 23 7.88 7.16 -5.85
N ALA A 24 7.82 8.15 -4.97
CA ALA A 24 8.64 9.36 -5.04
C ALA A 24 10.01 9.11 -4.40
N GLY A 25 11.05 9.68 -5.00
CA GLY A 25 12.42 9.62 -4.50
C GLY A 25 13.21 8.41 -4.99
N LEU A 26 12.83 7.81 -6.12
CA LEU A 26 13.65 6.80 -6.78
C LEU A 26 14.96 7.43 -7.31
N PRO A 27 16.02 6.64 -7.50
CA PRO A 27 17.25 7.14 -8.10
C PRO A 27 16.97 7.81 -9.45
N LYS A 28 17.45 9.04 -9.61
CA LYS A 28 17.26 9.91 -10.80
C LYS A 28 15.88 10.56 -10.94
N ASP A 29 14.97 10.41 -9.97
CA ASP A 29 13.76 11.21 -9.97
C ASP A 29 14.08 12.70 -9.79
N THR A 30 13.32 13.55 -10.49
CA THR A 30 13.28 14.99 -10.26
C THR A 30 11.85 15.43 -9.99
N PRO A 31 11.61 16.59 -9.34
CA PRO A 31 10.27 17.15 -9.16
C PRO A 31 9.47 17.23 -10.47
N GLU A 32 10.11 17.64 -11.56
CA GLU A 32 9.49 17.76 -12.89
C GLU A 32 9.16 16.39 -13.48
N GLY A 33 10.08 15.42 -13.35
CA GLY A 33 9.86 14.05 -13.82
C GLY A 33 8.74 13.35 -13.07
N PHE A 34 8.68 13.53 -11.75
CA PHE A 34 7.61 13.00 -10.92
C PHE A 34 6.26 13.66 -11.25
N ALA A 35 6.22 15.00 -11.34
CA ALA A 35 5.03 15.74 -11.75
C ALA A 35 4.49 15.25 -13.11
N LYS A 36 5.35 15.11 -14.11
CA LYS A 36 4.97 14.56 -15.43
C LYS A 36 4.41 13.14 -15.35
N SER A 37 4.94 12.31 -14.46
CA SER A 37 4.45 10.95 -14.23
C SER A 37 3.03 10.96 -13.66
N ILE A 38 2.77 11.85 -12.70
CA ILE A 38 1.42 12.05 -12.14
C ILE A 38 0.47 12.64 -13.19
N GLU A 39 0.88 13.64 -13.97
CA GLU A 39 0.06 14.19 -15.07
C GLU A 39 -0.31 13.13 -16.11
N THR A 40 0.64 12.23 -16.41
CA THR A 40 0.36 11.10 -17.30
C THR A 40 -0.67 10.16 -16.67
N ALA A 41 -0.57 9.86 -15.37
CA ALA A 41 -1.52 9.01 -14.67
C ALA A 41 -2.94 9.59 -14.66
N VAL A 42 -3.10 10.85 -14.27
CA VAL A 42 -4.41 11.51 -14.21
C VAL A 42 -5.06 11.63 -15.60
N SER A 43 -4.28 11.70 -16.68
CA SER A 43 -4.81 11.68 -18.05
C SER A 43 -5.53 10.36 -18.40
N LEU A 44 -5.12 9.25 -17.77
CA LEU A 44 -5.79 7.95 -17.89
C LEU A 44 -7.08 7.87 -17.05
N LYS A 45 -7.22 8.75 -16.06
CA LYS A 45 -8.31 8.81 -15.09
C LYS A 45 -8.53 7.50 -14.32
N PRO A 46 -7.49 6.91 -13.67
CA PRO A 46 -7.68 5.76 -12.79
C PRO A 46 -8.58 6.14 -11.60
N ASP A 47 -9.24 5.15 -11.01
CA ASP A 47 -10.13 5.36 -9.86
C ASP A 47 -9.34 5.75 -8.60
N ASN A 48 -8.13 5.21 -8.45
CA ASN A 48 -7.21 5.53 -7.37
C ASN A 48 -5.78 5.79 -7.85
N ILE A 49 -5.10 6.69 -7.16
CA ILE A 49 -3.65 6.89 -7.28
C ILE A 49 -3.08 6.86 -5.87
N THR A 50 -2.06 6.04 -5.62
CA THR A 50 -1.36 6.02 -4.34
C THR A 50 0.06 6.51 -4.53
N VAL A 51 0.44 7.52 -3.75
CA VAL A 51 1.79 8.08 -3.75
C VAL A 51 2.51 7.55 -2.53
N HIS A 52 3.54 6.75 -2.78
CA HIS A 52 4.47 6.27 -1.78
C HIS A 52 5.75 7.10 -1.76
N THR A 53 6.40 7.14 -0.62
CA THR A 53 7.76 7.67 -0.46
C THR A 53 8.75 6.53 -0.36
N LEU A 54 9.90 6.63 -1.05
CA LEU A 54 10.97 5.65 -0.89
C LEU A 54 11.53 5.67 0.54
N ALA A 55 11.43 4.55 1.26
CA ALA A 55 12.04 4.41 2.58
C ALA A 55 13.57 4.24 2.46
N LEU A 56 14.32 5.30 2.75
CA LEU A 56 15.78 5.26 2.85
C LEU A 56 16.19 4.39 4.06
N LYS A 57 16.74 3.21 3.81
CA LYS A 57 17.31 2.37 4.88
C LYS A 57 18.53 3.08 5.49
N ARG A 58 18.43 3.46 6.77
CA ARG A 58 19.55 3.97 7.58
C ARG A 58 20.73 3.00 7.55
N GLY A 59 21.90 3.45 7.10
CA GLY A 59 23.13 2.63 7.13
C GLY A 59 24.40 3.24 6.52
N ALA A 60 24.35 4.30 5.71
CA ALA A 60 25.56 4.91 5.14
C ALA A 60 25.90 6.23 5.83
N GLN A 61 27.08 6.30 6.46
CA GLN A 61 27.58 7.37 7.34
C GLN A 61 27.89 8.73 6.66
N TRP A 62 27.31 9.05 5.50
CA TRP A 62 27.78 10.16 4.64
C TRP A 62 26.74 11.30 4.49
N ALA A 63 25.82 11.44 5.44
CA ALA A 63 24.44 11.81 5.16
C ALA A 63 23.89 13.04 5.92
N ASN A 64 24.52 14.22 5.89
CA ASN A 64 23.86 15.42 6.44
C ASN A 64 23.41 16.42 5.35
N PHE A 65 24.32 16.89 4.50
CA PHE A 65 23.95 17.81 3.41
C PHE A 65 23.21 17.13 2.26
N ALA A 66 23.72 15.99 1.79
CA ALA A 66 23.04 15.19 0.76
C ALA A 66 21.68 14.63 1.23
N GLU A 67 21.52 14.40 2.54
CA GLU A 67 20.23 13.97 3.11
C GLU A 67 19.21 15.11 3.12
N GLN A 68 19.63 16.34 3.42
CA GLN A 68 18.75 17.51 3.38
C GLN A 68 18.31 17.84 1.94
N GLU A 69 19.23 17.89 0.98
CA GLU A 69 18.90 18.18 -0.42
C GLU A 69 17.98 17.10 -1.01
N ALA A 70 18.22 15.82 -0.69
CA ALA A 70 17.34 14.73 -1.07
C ALA A 70 15.94 14.88 -0.44
N ARG A 71 15.86 15.34 0.82
CA ARG A 71 14.60 15.58 1.52
C ARG A 71 13.81 16.74 0.92
N GLU A 72 14.47 17.84 0.56
CA GLU A 72 13.85 19.00 -0.08
C GLU A 72 13.32 18.63 -1.47
N THR A 73 14.14 17.92 -2.26
CA THR A 73 13.76 17.44 -3.59
C THR A 73 12.55 16.50 -3.51
N LEU A 74 12.55 15.56 -2.56
CA LEU A 74 11.43 14.67 -2.31
C LEU A 74 10.16 15.45 -1.86
N GLY A 75 10.31 16.43 -0.98
CA GLY A 75 9.21 17.29 -0.56
C GLY A 75 8.59 18.06 -1.74
N ALA A 76 9.42 18.54 -2.67
CA ALA A 76 8.97 19.19 -3.89
C ALA A 76 8.22 18.22 -4.82
N MET A 77 8.70 16.98 -4.99
CA MET A 77 7.98 15.93 -5.74
C MET A 77 6.60 15.66 -5.16
N LEU A 78 6.53 15.42 -3.84
CA LEU A 78 5.26 15.12 -3.15
C LEU A 78 4.28 16.29 -3.24
N SER A 79 4.77 17.51 -3.04
CA SER A 79 3.95 18.73 -3.13
C SER A 79 3.39 18.95 -4.55
N ALA A 80 4.24 18.77 -5.58
CA ALA A 80 3.83 18.90 -6.97
C ALA A 80 2.79 17.83 -7.35
N GLY A 81 3.03 16.57 -6.97
CA GLY A 81 2.09 15.47 -7.21
C GLY A 81 0.75 15.70 -6.53
N GLN A 82 0.75 16.12 -5.26
CA GLN A 82 -0.47 16.44 -4.52
C GLN A 82 -1.24 17.58 -5.17
N ALA A 83 -0.57 18.66 -5.59
CA ALA A 83 -1.23 19.79 -6.25
C ALA A 83 -1.91 19.39 -7.55
N ILE A 84 -1.26 18.54 -8.37
CA ILE A 84 -1.86 17.99 -9.61
C ILE A 84 -3.08 17.13 -9.27
N LEU A 85 -2.96 16.21 -8.32
CA LEU A 85 -4.05 15.31 -7.93
C LEU A 85 -5.28 16.10 -7.46
N GLN A 86 -5.08 17.07 -6.57
CA GLN A 86 -6.17 17.93 -6.08
C GLN A 86 -6.82 18.74 -7.21
N ARG A 87 -6.02 19.32 -8.12
CA ARG A 87 -6.51 20.05 -9.29
C ARG A 87 -7.39 19.17 -10.18
N GLU A 88 -7.05 17.89 -10.33
CA GLU A 88 -7.77 16.93 -11.17
C GLU A 88 -8.92 16.21 -10.43
N GLY A 89 -9.24 16.64 -9.21
CA GLY A 89 -10.38 16.14 -8.43
C GLY A 89 -10.11 14.83 -7.67
N TYR A 90 -8.85 14.50 -7.44
CA TYR A 90 -8.45 13.37 -6.59
C TYR A 90 -8.32 13.81 -5.13
N ASN A 91 -9.12 13.22 -4.25
CA ASN A 91 -9.14 13.53 -2.82
C ASN A 91 -8.38 12.46 -2.03
N PRO A 92 -7.57 12.85 -1.01
CA PRO A 92 -6.93 11.88 -0.14
C PRO A 92 -7.99 11.13 0.68
N TYR A 93 -7.87 9.80 0.76
CA TYR A 93 -8.82 8.96 1.52
C TYR A 93 -8.16 8.03 2.55
N TYR A 94 -6.85 7.79 2.44
CA TYR A 94 -6.11 7.09 3.49
C TYR A 94 -4.65 7.52 3.51
N LEU A 95 -4.03 7.33 4.67
CA LEU A 95 -2.65 7.67 4.94
C LEU A 95 -2.01 6.58 5.78
N TYR A 96 -0.78 6.19 5.44
CA TYR A 96 0.03 5.39 6.34
C TYR A 96 1.49 5.80 6.33
N ARG A 97 2.17 5.56 7.45
CA ARG A 97 3.60 5.83 7.63
C ARG A 97 4.37 4.52 7.67
N GLN A 98 5.37 4.36 6.80
CA GLN A 98 6.32 3.25 6.91
C GLN A 98 7.27 3.44 8.10
N LYS A 99 7.50 2.37 8.86
CA LYS A 99 8.64 2.32 9.81
C LYS A 99 9.93 2.47 9.00
N TYR A 100 10.83 3.33 9.47
CA TYR A 100 12.15 3.63 8.88
C TYR A 100 12.20 4.58 7.68
N MET A 101 11.22 5.46 7.48
CA MET A 101 11.41 6.60 6.57
C MET A 101 12.26 7.68 7.26
N GLY A 102 13.51 7.85 6.84
CA GLY A 102 14.27 9.06 7.13
C GLY A 102 13.53 10.25 6.52
N GLY A 103 12.80 11.02 7.33
CA GLY A 103 12.08 12.22 6.88
C GLY A 103 10.62 12.37 7.31
N SER A 104 9.99 11.34 7.90
CA SER A 104 8.59 11.38 8.36
C SER A 104 7.55 11.73 7.28
N PHE A 105 7.82 11.45 6.01
CA PHE A 105 6.83 11.61 4.95
C PHE A 105 5.76 10.52 5.01
N GLU A 106 4.71 10.64 4.22
CA GLU A 106 3.51 9.83 4.33
C GLU A 106 3.23 9.16 2.98
N ASN A 107 2.68 7.95 3.03
CA ASN A 107 2.12 7.32 1.84
C ASN A 107 0.63 7.62 1.85
N ILE A 108 0.14 8.23 0.78
CA ILE A 108 -1.23 8.74 0.70
C ILE A 108 -1.91 8.13 -0.52
N GLY A 109 -3.09 7.55 -0.30
CA GLY A 109 -3.98 7.18 -1.38
C GLY A 109 -4.98 8.28 -1.68
N TYR A 110 -5.19 8.50 -2.96
CA TYR A 110 -6.13 9.45 -3.49
C TYR A 110 -7.17 8.72 -4.34
N GLU A 111 -8.42 9.13 -4.22
CA GLU A 111 -9.56 8.58 -4.96
C GLU A 111 -10.25 9.67 -5.77
N ARG A 112 -10.99 9.27 -6.78
CA ARG A 112 -11.86 10.17 -7.54
C ARG A 112 -13.25 9.56 -7.65
N ASN A 113 -14.29 10.40 -7.63
CA ASN A 113 -15.70 10.01 -7.80
C ASN A 113 -16.27 9.11 -6.69
N GLY A 114 -15.71 9.15 -5.48
CA GLY A 114 -16.23 8.39 -4.35
C GLY A 114 -15.91 6.90 -4.43
N THR A 115 -14.74 6.55 -4.98
CA THR A 115 -14.31 5.15 -5.15
C THR A 115 -13.07 4.82 -4.31
N PRO A 116 -13.06 5.04 -2.98
CA PRO A 116 -11.90 4.70 -2.16
C PRO A 116 -11.63 3.19 -2.20
N CYS A 117 -10.35 2.79 -2.23
CA CYS A 117 -10.00 1.39 -2.08
C CYS A 117 -10.20 0.95 -0.62
N LEU A 118 -11.36 0.40 -0.31
CA LEU A 118 -11.70 -0.09 1.03
C LEU A 118 -10.70 -1.14 1.55
N TYR A 119 -10.14 -1.95 0.65
CA TYR A 119 -9.10 -2.90 1.00
C TYR A 119 -7.86 -2.20 1.59
N ASN A 120 -7.41 -1.10 1.00
CA ASN A 120 -6.27 -0.33 1.52
C ASN A 120 -6.56 0.24 2.90
N ILE A 121 -7.78 0.73 3.13
CA ILE A 121 -8.22 1.23 4.44
C ILE A 121 -8.19 0.09 5.46
N TYR A 122 -8.89 -1.01 5.21
CA TYR A 122 -9.02 -2.10 6.18
C TYR A 122 -7.70 -2.79 6.50
N MET A 123 -6.82 -2.92 5.51
CA MET A 123 -5.48 -3.47 5.72
C MET A 123 -4.61 -2.57 6.59
N MET A 124 -4.69 -1.25 6.42
CA MET A 124 -3.86 -0.28 7.14
C MET A 124 -4.41 0.07 8.52
N GLU A 125 -5.74 0.23 8.67
CA GLU A 125 -6.38 0.55 9.95
C GLU A 125 -6.42 -0.63 10.91
N GLU A 126 -6.07 -1.82 10.45
CA GLU A 126 -5.94 -2.99 11.31
C GLU A 126 -7.28 -3.40 11.99
N VAL A 127 -8.42 -2.98 11.44
CA VAL A 127 -9.77 -3.12 12.03
C VAL A 127 -10.46 -4.45 11.73
N LEU A 128 -10.05 -5.16 10.68
CA LEU A 128 -10.65 -6.42 10.27
C LEU A 128 -9.64 -7.59 10.34
N PRO A 129 -10.10 -8.81 10.65
CA PRO A 129 -9.32 -10.01 10.42
C PRO A 129 -9.00 -10.18 8.93
N VAL A 130 -7.77 -10.59 8.62
CA VAL A 130 -7.27 -10.86 7.27
C VAL A 130 -6.84 -12.32 7.22
N VAL A 131 -7.50 -13.13 6.40
CA VAL A 131 -7.10 -14.52 6.17
C VAL A 131 -6.26 -14.58 4.91
N ALA A 132 -5.03 -15.05 5.04
CA ALA A 132 -4.06 -15.08 3.95
C ALA A 132 -3.62 -16.53 3.65
N CYS A 133 -3.45 -16.85 2.37
CA CYS A 133 -3.07 -18.17 1.89
C CYS A 133 -1.76 -18.11 1.08
N GLY A 134 -1.00 -19.20 1.07
CA GLY A 134 0.26 -19.32 0.33
C GLY A 134 1.52 -19.06 1.16
N ALA A 135 2.68 -19.26 0.55
CA ALA A 135 3.98 -19.04 1.17
C ALA A 135 4.19 -17.56 1.50
N GLY A 136 4.74 -17.27 2.68
CA GLY A 136 4.96 -15.91 3.20
C GLY A 136 3.70 -15.14 3.58
N ALA A 137 2.51 -15.74 3.39
CA ALA A 137 1.25 -15.14 3.77
C ALA A 137 1.15 -14.97 5.29
N THR A 138 0.60 -13.84 5.73
CA THR A 138 0.35 -13.56 7.14
C THR A 138 -1.14 -13.40 7.35
N THR A 139 -1.74 -14.36 8.06
CA THR A 139 -3.09 -14.20 8.59
C THR A 139 -3.05 -13.33 9.83
N LYS A 140 -3.98 -12.39 9.93
CA LYS A 140 -4.12 -11.47 11.05
C LYS A 140 -5.50 -11.62 11.66
N LEU A 141 -5.55 -11.88 12.95
CA LEU A 141 -6.79 -11.97 13.72
C LEU A 141 -6.90 -10.76 14.63
N VAL A 142 -8.07 -10.12 14.62
CA VAL A 142 -8.38 -8.91 15.38
C VAL A 142 -9.63 -9.18 16.22
N SER A 143 -9.47 -9.33 17.53
CA SER A 143 -10.59 -9.52 18.46
C SER A 143 -11.15 -8.19 19.00
N LYS A 144 -12.37 -8.20 19.56
CA LYS A 144 -13.04 -7.00 20.14
C LYS A 144 -12.18 -6.17 21.11
N ASN A 145 -11.26 -6.81 21.83
CA ASN A 145 -10.34 -6.15 22.75
C ASN A 145 -9.02 -5.67 22.07
N GLN A 146 -9.02 -5.53 20.74
CA GLN A 146 -7.88 -5.13 19.90
C GLN A 146 -6.60 -5.94 20.16
N ARG A 147 -6.73 -7.20 20.61
CA ARG A 147 -5.58 -8.10 20.67
C ARG A 147 -5.30 -8.63 19.27
N PHE A 148 -4.05 -8.44 18.84
CA PHE A 148 -3.58 -8.90 17.54
C PHE A 148 -2.91 -10.26 17.68
N ARG A 149 -3.34 -11.22 16.86
CA ARG A 149 -2.62 -12.47 16.63
C ARG A 149 -2.26 -12.57 15.16
N ARG A 150 -1.00 -12.94 14.89
CA ARG A 150 -0.50 -13.20 13.54
C ARG A 150 -0.15 -14.67 13.41
N ILE A 151 -0.63 -15.28 12.34
CA ILE A 151 -0.26 -16.64 11.94
C ILE A 151 0.50 -16.49 10.63
N ILE A 152 1.78 -16.85 10.63
CA ILE A 152 2.71 -16.58 9.53
C ILE A 152 3.05 -17.91 8.87
N ASN A 153 2.73 -18.03 7.59
CA ASN A 153 3.15 -19.17 6.79
C ASN A 153 4.65 -19.09 6.50
N PRO A 154 5.33 -20.24 6.31
CA PRO A 154 6.73 -20.26 5.90
C PRO A 154 6.96 -19.37 4.67
N LYS A 155 8.00 -18.53 4.73
CA LYS A 155 8.30 -17.55 3.67
C LYS A 155 8.69 -18.20 2.33
N PHE A 156 9.46 -19.28 2.40
CA PHE A 156 9.99 -19.98 1.23
C PHE A 156 9.03 -21.10 0.80
N ALA A 157 8.89 -21.28 -0.51
CA ALA A 157 7.92 -22.21 -1.09
C ALA A 157 8.21 -23.68 -0.73
N GLU A 158 9.49 -24.05 -0.62
CA GLU A 158 9.92 -25.40 -0.24
C GLU A 158 9.46 -25.70 1.19
N ASN A 159 9.73 -24.79 2.12
CA ASN A 159 9.34 -24.93 3.53
C ASN A 159 7.82 -24.92 3.69
N TYR A 160 7.12 -24.10 2.92
CA TYR A 160 5.66 -24.07 2.90
C TYR A 160 5.09 -25.42 2.47
N SER A 161 5.67 -26.02 1.44
CA SER A 161 5.22 -27.31 0.90
C SER A 161 5.50 -28.46 1.87
N GLN A 162 6.69 -28.48 2.50
CA GLN A 162 7.05 -29.51 3.49
C GLN A 162 6.20 -29.43 4.77
N LYS A 163 5.71 -28.24 5.12
CA LYS A 163 4.92 -27.99 6.34
C LYS A 163 3.42 -27.91 6.08
N ILE A 164 2.94 -28.39 4.93
CA ILE A 164 1.53 -28.22 4.56
C ILE A 164 0.56 -28.78 5.60
N GLU A 165 0.88 -29.94 6.19
CA GLU A 165 0.08 -30.57 7.26
C GLU A 165 0.02 -29.70 8.53
N GLU A 166 1.14 -29.12 8.96
CA GLU A 166 1.21 -28.20 10.10
C GLU A 166 0.38 -26.94 9.83
N ILE A 167 0.48 -26.39 8.61
CA ILE A 167 -0.26 -25.21 8.19
C ILE A 167 -1.76 -25.49 8.16
N LEU A 168 -2.18 -26.65 7.64
CA LEU A 168 -3.58 -27.06 7.61
C LEU A 168 -4.13 -27.29 9.02
N ALA A 169 -3.36 -27.92 9.92
CA ALA A 169 -3.73 -28.06 11.32
C ALA A 169 -3.95 -26.69 12.00
N GLY A 170 -3.08 -25.72 11.71
CA GLY A 170 -3.21 -24.35 12.20
C GLY A 170 -4.48 -23.62 11.72
N LYS A 171 -5.10 -24.04 10.61
CA LYS A 171 -6.36 -23.44 10.12
C LYS A 171 -7.56 -23.74 11.05
N ALA A 172 -7.51 -24.79 11.85
CA ALA A 172 -8.57 -25.07 12.84
C ALA A 172 -8.72 -23.92 13.85
N GLU A 173 -7.63 -23.22 14.16
CA GLU A 173 -7.65 -22.03 15.02
C GLU A 173 -8.46 -20.87 14.40
N LEU A 174 -8.45 -20.74 13.07
CA LEU A 174 -9.24 -19.72 12.36
C LEU A 174 -10.73 -19.97 12.54
N THR A 175 -11.16 -21.22 12.35
CA THR A 175 -12.55 -21.62 12.53
C THR A 175 -13.03 -21.34 13.96
N ALA A 176 -12.22 -21.72 14.95
CA ALA A 176 -12.53 -21.45 16.36
C ALA A 176 -12.62 -19.94 16.65
N PHE A 177 -11.74 -19.13 16.08
CA PHE A 177 -11.78 -17.68 16.21
C PHE A 177 -13.09 -17.09 15.68
N PHE A 178 -13.49 -17.41 14.45
CA PHE A 178 -14.70 -16.81 13.84
C PHE A 178 -16.01 -17.32 14.46
N ASN A 179 -16.05 -18.56 14.95
CA ASN A 179 -17.23 -19.11 15.63
C ASN A 179 -17.59 -18.35 16.93
N ASN A 180 -16.60 -17.78 17.62
CA ASN A 180 -16.80 -17.03 18.86
C ASN A 180 -17.27 -15.57 18.65
N ARG A 181 -17.69 -15.19 17.43
CA ARG A 181 -18.13 -13.83 17.03
C ARG A 181 -17.28 -12.69 17.62
N PRO A 182 -15.95 -12.69 17.43
CA PRO A 182 -15.05 -11.71 18.02
C PRO A 182 -14.99 -10.38 17.27
N CYS A 183 -15.73 -10.21 16.17
CA CYS A 183 -15.70 -8.98 15.38
C CYS A 183 -16.57 -7.89 16.02
N ILE A 184 -16.08 -6.65 15.93
CA ILE A 184 -16.85 -5.45 16.23
C ILE A 184 -18.00 -5.42 15.21
N SER A 185 -19.25 -5.34 15.68
CA SER A 185 -20.38 -5.14 14.78
C SER A 185 -20.20 -3.79 14.06
N PRO A 186 -20.45 -3.71 12.74
CA PRO A 186 -20.36 -2.44 12.01
C PRO A 186 -21.28 -1.38 12.61
#